data_AF-A0A819LLF1-F1
#
_entry.id   AF-A0A819LLF1-F1
#
_cell.length_a   1.000
_cell.length_b   1.000
_cell.length_c   1.000
_cell.angle_alpha   90.00
_cell.angle_beta   90.00
_cell.angle_gamma   90.00
#
_symmetry.space_group_name_H-M   'P 1'
#
loop_
_entity.id
_entity.type
_entity.pdbx_description
1 polymer ?
#
loop_
_entity_poly.entity_id
_entity_poly.type
_entity_poly.pdbx_seq_one_letter_code
_entity_poly.pdbx_strand_id
1 'polypeptide(L)'
;MCTLRYFIVIEGERTKCHCFITGQPNPTIRWLYNCVSLDIVFNKRKYSLQLLSNDKVTLTIEDWSQEAAGEIIIIVENRADLMQCSAVLTAEHDRKVEIQWGDFTDLENKGIRRVFIRKVYSILMIQLTITFGLIALFHFIPAIREYVRSPDGRWLYFTSYVVFIVTYFALVCSKNAARKFPLNLILLAILTLSMGYMMGMISAYYKIESVLIAVGITAFVCLGVTLFSFQTKYDFTSCIGVLLVMTLALLAFGIVCIFTYSRLLYTIYAGLGAVLFSIFLAVDTQLIIGGKRYEISAEDHIFASLMLYMDIINIFLYILTLFGGRE
;
A
#
# COMPACT_ATOMS: atom_id res chain seq x y z
N MET A 1 -4.45 -4.67 -20.22
CA MET A 1 -4.74 -3.22 -20.20
C MET A 1 -5.61 -2.90 -21.41
N CYS A 2 -6.73 -2.22 -21.22
CA CYS A 2 -7.62 -1.78 -22.30
C CYS A 2 -7.69 -0.25 -22.25
N THR A 3 -7.51 0.40 -23.40
CA THR A 3 -7.54 1.86 -23.50
C THR A 3 -8.28 2.27 -24.76
N LEU A 4 -9.41 2.95 -24.62
CA LEU A 4 -10.12 3.61 -25.72
C LEU A 4 -9.41 4.92 -26.04
N ARG A 5 -9.03 5.12 -27.30
CA ARG A 5 -8.51 6.40 -27.77
C ARG A 5 -9.43 6.89 -28.87
N TYR A 6 -9.90 8.13 -28.70
CA TYR A 6 -10.70 9.00 -29.59
C TYR A 6 -12.06 8.50 -30.09
N PHE A 7 -13.01 9.45 -30.07
CA PHE A 7 -14.25 9.45 -30.83
C PHE A 7 -14.34 10.84 -31.45
N ILE A 8 -14.59 10.90 -32.75
CA ILE A 8 -15.03 12.13 -33.42
C ILE A 8 -16.36 11.75 -34.03
N VAL A 9 -17.43 12.22 -33.42
CA VAL A 9 -18.80 11.95 -33.90
C VAL A 9 -19.27 13.24 -34.56
N ILE A 10 -19.58 13.13 -35.85
CA ILE A 10 -20.23 14.19 -36.63
C ILE A 10 -21.47 13.54 -37.23
N GLU A 11 -22.62 14.19 -37.08
CA GLU A 11 -23.88 13.69 -37.58
C GLU A 11 -23.82 13.44 -39.10
N GLY A 12 -24.26 12.27 -39.54
CA GLY A 12 -24.20 11.88 -40.96
C GLY A 12 -22.81 11.51 -41.50
N GLU A 13 -21.75 11.50 -40.67
CA GLU A 13 -20.41 11.07 -41.09
C GLU A 13 -19.97 9.73 -40.47
N ARG A 14 -19.01 9.07 -41.14
CA ARG A 14 -18.39 7.84 -40.64
C ARG A 14 -17.58 8.12 -39.38
N THR A 15 -18.04 7.59 -38.26
CA THR A 15 -17.34 7.66 -36.97
C THR A 15 -16.40 6.47 -36.81
N LYS A 16 -15.15 6.70 -36.40
CA LYS A 16 -14.20 5.64 -36.06
C LYS A 16 -13.84 5.71 -34.59
N CYS A 17 -13.68 4.56 -33.96
CA CYS A 17 -13.27 4.37 -32.57
C CYS A 17 -12.07 3.42 -32.58
N HIS A 18 -10.91 3.79 -32.02
CA HIS A 18 -9.82 2.84 -31.81
C HIS A 18 -9.73 2.45 -30.35
N CYS A 19 -9.57 1.15 -30.12
CA CYS A 19 -9.24 0.58 -28.84
C CYS A 19 -7.84 -0.03 -28.92
N PHE A 20 -7.00 0.27 -27.94
CA PHE A 20 -5.72 -0.36 -27.74
C PHE A 20 -5.83 -1.38 -26.62
N ILE A 21 -5.48 -2.63 -26.93
CA ILE A 21 -5.67 -3.75 -26.03
C ILE A 21 -4.37 -4.53 -25.96
N THR A 22 -3.83 -4.70 -24.75
CA THR A 22 -2.63 -5.50 -24.50
C THR A 22 -2.92 -6.53 -23.40
N GLY A 23 -2.59 -7.80 -23.65
CA GLY A 23 -2.80 -8.88 -22.68
C GLY A 23 -2.25 -10.23 -23.17
N GLN A 24 -1.73 -11.04 -22.24
CA GLN A 24 -1.30 -12.42 -22.49
C GLN A 24 -2.05 -13.38 -21.54
N PRO A 25 -2.62 -14.51 -22.01
CA PRO A 25 -2.83 -14.88 -23.42
C PRO A 25 -3.78 -13.92 -24.16
N ASN A 26 -3.88 -14.04 -25.49
CA ASN A 26 -4.65 -13.11 -26.33
C ASN A 26 -6.10 -12.98 -25.83
N PRO A 27 -6.56 -11.76 -25.50
CA PRO A 27 -7.90 -11.55 -24.95
C PRO A 27 -9.00 -11.64 -26.01
N THR A 28 -10.19 -12.02 -25.56
CA THR A 28 -11.45 -11.96 -26.31
C THR A 28 -12.10 -10.60 -26.11
N ILE A 29 -12.68 -10.03 -27.17
CA ILE A 29 -13.20 -8.67 -27.16
C ILE A 29 -14.70 -8.69 -27.47
N ARG A 30 -15.50 -8.04 -26.64
CA ARG A 30 -16.93 -7.82 -26.87
C ARG A 30 -17.24 -6.34 -26.83
N TRP A 31 -18.05 -5.89 -27.78
CA TRP A 31 -18.52 -4.51 -27.86
C TRP A 31 -20.01 -4.48 -27.54
N LEU A 32 -20.38 -3.59 -26.62
CA LEU A 32 -21.76 -3.32 -26.24
C LEU A 32 -22.08 -1.85 -26.53
N TYR A 33 -23.34 -1.58 -26.82
CA TYR A 33 -23.93 -0.26 -26.87
C TYR A 33 -25.13 -0.24 -25.93
N ASN A 34 -25.15 0.69 -24.97
CA ASN A 34 -26.14 0.74 -23.89
C ASN A 34 -26.33 -0.62 -23.19
N CYS A 35 -25.22 -1.32 -22.89
CA CYS A 35 -25.20 -2.67 -22.31
C CYS A 35 -25.76 -3.80 -23.18
N VAL A 36 -26.09 -3.56 -24.46
CA VAL A 36 -26.59 -4.56 -25.41
C VAL A 36 -25.54 -4.82 -26.49
N SER A 37 -25.40 -6.08 -26.95
CA SER A 37 -24.42 -6.43 -28.00
C SER A 37 -24.63 -5.61 -29.27
N LEU A 38 -23.54 -5.10 -29.88
CA LEU A 38 -23.61 -4.34 -31.13
C LEU A 38 -24.33 -5.10 -32.25
N ASP A 39 -24.19 -6.42 -32.31
CA ASP A 39 -24.85 -7.28 -33.31
C ASP A 39 -26.38 -7.26 -33.21
N ILE A 40 -26.91 -6.87 -32.04
CA ILE A 40 -28.35 -6.77 -31.75
C ILE A 40 -28.85 -5.34 -32.03
N VAL A 41 -28.02 -4.34 -31.72
CA VAL A 41 -28.38 -2.92 -31.81
C VAL A 41 -28.25 -2.38 -33.23
N PHE A 42 -27.16 -2.75 -33.92
CA PHE A 42 -26.86 -2.26 -35.26
C PHE A 42 -26.94 -3.41 -36.27
N ASN A 43 -27.56 -3.15 -37.43
CA ASN A 43 -27.47 -4.08 -38.55
C ASN A 43 -26.00 -4.15 -39.02
N LYS A 44 -25.51 -5.34 -39.41
CA LYS A 44 -24.10 -5.57 -39.86
C LYS A 44 -23.65 -4.67 -41.02
N ARG A 45 -24.56 -3.98 -41.70
CA ARG A 45 -24.26 -2.98 -42.74
C ARG A 45 -23.99 -1.58 -42.20
N LYS A 46 -24.23 -1.31 -40.92
CA LYS A 46 -24.10 0.02 -40.29
C LYS A 46 -22.86 0.18 -39.41
N TYR A 47 -22.12 -0.89 -39.14
CA TYR A 47 -20.84 -0.84 -38.44
C TYR A 47 -19.83 -1.84 -39.04
N SER A 48 -18.55 -1.55 -38.89
CA SER A 48 -17.46 -2.48 -39.23
C SER A 48 -16.42 -2.54 -38.11
N LEU A 49 -15.96 -3.75 -37.83
CA LEU A 49 -14.87 -4.02 -36.88
C LEU A 49 -13.61 -4.36 -37.67
N GLN A 50 -12.53 -3.63 -37.45
CA GLN A 50 -11.23 -3.86 -38.11
C GLN A 50 -10.12 -4.04 -37.07
N LEU A 51 -9.40 -5.14 -37.18
CA LEU A 51 -8.16 -5.37 -36.41
C LEU A 51 -6.99 -4.85 -37.26
N LEU A 52 -6.39 -3.72 -36.89
CA LEU A 52 -5.29 -3.12 -37.67
C LEU A 52 -3.90 -3.64 -37.24
N SER A 53 -3.77 -4.22 -36.04
CA SER A 53 -2.54 -4.83 -35.49
C SER A 53 -2.88 -5.66 -34.24
N ASN A 54 -1.97 -6.50 -33.73
CA ASN A 54 -2.20 -7.35 -32.53
C ASN A 54 -2.77 -6.60 -31.33
N ASP A 55 -2.46 -5.30 -31.20
CA ASP A 55 -2.88 -4.49 -30.05
C ASP A 55 -3.89 -3.37 -30.39
N LYS A 56 -4.43 -3.30 -31.63
CA LYS A 56 -5.32 -2.19 -32.06
C LYS A 56 -6.57 -2.70 -32.77
N VAL A 57 -7.73 -2.41 -32.18
CA VAL A 57 -9.05 -2.75 -32.71
C VAL A 57 -9.81 -1.47 -33.04
N THR A 58 -10.51 -1.45 -34.18
CA THR A 58 -11.26 -0.29 -34.63
C THR A 58 -12.72 -0.64 -34.83
N LEU A 59 -13.63 0.09 -34.18
CA LEU A 59 -15.05 0.10 -34.49
C LEU A 59 -15.34 1.30 -35.38
N THR A 60 -15.93 1.08 -36.55
CA THR A 60 -16.42 2.14 -37.44
C THR A 60 -17.94 2.06 -37.48
N ILE A 61 -18.63 3.18 -37.28
CA ILE A 61 -20.08 3.31 -37.42
C ILE A 61 -20.32 4.20 -38.64
N GLU A 62 -21.05 3.71 -39.63
CA GLU A 62 -21.15 4.37 -40.95
C GLU A 62 -22.18 5.49 -41.01
N ASP A 63 -23.23 5.42 -40.20
CA ASP A 63 -24.41 6.28 -40.28
C ASP A 63 -25.00 6.49 -38.88
N TRP A 64 -24.57 7.56 -38.21
CA TRP A 64 -24.93 7.90 -36.83
C TRP A 64 -26.05 8.96 -36.80
N SER A 65 -27.10 8.72 -36.01
CA SER A 65 -28.30 9.57 -35.87
C SER A 65 -28.47 10.08 -34.44
N GLN A 66 -29.08 11.25 -34.24
CA GLN A 66 -29.28 11.92 -32.93
C GLN A 66 -30.06 11.07 -31.90
N GLU A 67 -30.84 10.09 -32.32
CA GLU A 67 -31.52 9.13 -31.42
C GLU A 67 -30.57 8.08 -30.83
N ALA A 68 -29.29 8.06 -31.26
CA ALA A 68 -28.25 7.12 -30.86
C ALA A 68 -27.18 7.73 -29.91
N ALA A 69 -27.59 8.64 -29.03
CA ALA A 69 -26.80 8.96 -27.84
C ALA A 69 -26.80 7.76 -26.88
N GLY A 70 -25.63 7.39 -26.34
CA GLY A 70 -25.50 6.17 -25.57
C GLY A 70 -24.08 5.84 -25.15
N GLU A 71 -23.93 4.76 -24.40
CA GLU A 71 -22.67 4.29 -23.86
C GLU A 71 -22.13 3.12 -24.68
N ILE A 72 -20.94 3.27 -25.26
CA ILE A 72 -20.20 2.17 -25.87
C ILE A 72 -19.29 1.56 -24.82
N ILE A 73 -19.50 0.28 -24.53
CA ILE A 73 -18.71 -0.48 -23.58
C ILE A 73 -17.89 -1.52 -24.34
N ILE A 74 -16.59 -1.57 -24.05
CA ILE A 74 -15.72 -2.65 -24.48
C ILE A 74 -15.43 -3.53 -23.28
N ILE A 75 -15.76 -4.81 -23.43
CA ILE A 75 -15.39 -5.86 -22.49
C ILE A 75 -14.22 -6.62 -23.10
N VAL A 76 -13.12 -6.67 -22.35
CA VAL A 76 -11.92 -7.43 -22.69
C VAL A 76 -11.76 -8.56 -21.68
N GLU A 77 -11.86 -9.78 -22.17
CA GLU A 77 -11.86 -10.99 -21.35
C GLU A 77 -10.67 -11.88 -21.68
N ASN A 78 -9.87 -12.19 -20.68
CA ASN A 78 -8.76 -13.14 -20.78
C ASN A 78 -8.94 -14.25 -19.71
N ARG A 79 -8.30 -15.41 -19.90
CA ARG A 79 -8.35 -16.55 -18.96
C ARG A 79 -7.91 -16.21 -17.52
N ALA A 80 -7.22 -15.09 -17.33
CA ALA A 80 -6.74 -14.61 -16.04
C ALA A 80 -7.54 -13.44 -15.45
N ASP A 81 -8.21 -12.62 -16.27
CA ASP A 81 -8.82 -11.35 -15.84
C ASP A 81 -9.94 -10.87 -16.79
N LEU A 82 -10.93 -10.17 -16.23
CA LEU A 82 -11.97 -9.45 -16.95
C LEU A 82 -11.77 -7.93 -16.75
N MET A 83 -11.51 -7.19 -17.82
CA MET A 83 -11.40 -5.73 -17.80
C MET A 83 -12.50 -5.10 -18.65
N GLN A 84 -13.08 -4.00 -18.16
CA GLN A 84 -14.11 -3.23 -18.86
C GLN A 84 -13.63 -1.79 -19.05
N CYS A 85 -13.83 -1.24 -20.25
CA CYS A 85 -13.65 0.18 -20.51
C CYS A 85 -14.90 0.72 -21.20
N SER A 86 -15.31 1.93 -20.84
CA SER A 86 -16.54 2.52 -21.36
C SER A 86 -16.29 3.91 -21.95
N ALA A 87 -17.10 4.28 -22.94
CA ALA A 87 -17.17 5.58 -23.58
C ALA A 87 -18.61 6.06 -23.67
N VAL A 88 -18.89 7.26 -23.15
CA VAL A 88 -20.19 7.90 -23.31
C VAL A 88 -20.17 8.76 -24.57
N LEU A 89 -21.15 8.54 -25.45
CA LEU A 89 -21.40 9.35 -26.64
C LEU A 89 -22.44 10.42 -26.28
N THR A 90 -22.10 11.68 -26.53
CA THR A 90 -23.01 12.81 -26.34
C THR A 90 -23.18 13.53 -27.68
N ALA A 91 -24.42 13.83 -28.05
CA ALA A 91 -24.75 14.59 -29.26
C ALA A 91 -24.62 16.10 -28.97
N GLU A 92 -23.87 16.85 -29.77
CA GLU A 92 -23.88 18.32 -29.70
C GLU A 92 -23.77 18.95 -31.09
N HIS A 93 -24.44 20.09 -31.27
CA HIS A 93 -24.66 20.72 -32.58
C HIS A 93 -23.40 21.42 -33.12
N ASP A 94 -23.02 21.08 -34.36
CA ASP A 94 -22.15 21.82 -35.28
C ASP A 94 -20.78 22.33 -34.75
N ARG A 95 -20.19 21.62 -33.78
CA ARG A 95 -18.76 21.73 -33.46
C ARG A 95 -18.15 20.36 -33.33
N LYS A 96 -16.88 20.22 -33.75
CA LYS A 96 -16.04 19.07 -33.42
C LYS A 96 -16.18 18.78 -31.92
N VAL A 97 -16.90 17.71 -31.59
CA VAL A 97 -17.00 17.21 -30.23
C VAL A 97 -15.64 16.60 -29.90
N GLU A 98 -14.82 17.38 -29.20
CA GLU A 98 -13.62 16.85 -28.57
C GLU A 98 -14.08 16.18 -27.27
N ILE A 99 -14.20 14.85 -27.28
CA ILE A 99 -14.49 14.12 -26.05
C ILE A 99 -13.31 14.31 -25.09
N GLN A 100 -13.52 15.10 -24.03
CA GLN A 100 -12.55 15.23 -22.94
C GLN A 100 -12.49 13.94 -22.14
N TRP A 101 -11.50 13.11 -22.43
CA TRP A 101 -11.11 11.97 -21.61
C TRP A 101 -10.25 12.43 -20.44
N GLY A 102 -10.88 13.07 -19.46
CA GLY A 102 -10.30 13.35 -18.16
C GLY A 102 -11.35 13.05 -17.09
N ASP A 103 -11.27 11.88 -16.46
CA ASP A 103 -11.64 11.64 -15.05
C ASP A 103 -11.98 10.18 -14.73
N PHE A 104 -12.46 9.33 -15.65
CA PHE A 104 -12.89 7.96 -15.27
C PHE A 104 -11.74 7.07 -14.77
N THR A 105 -10.63 6.99 -15.51
CA THR A 105 -9.43 6.25 -15.09
C THR A 105 -8.84 6.81 -13.80
N ASP A 106 -8.89 8.13 -13.64
CA ASP A 106 -8.36 8.79 -12.45
C ASP A 106 -9.25 8.57 -11.23
N LEU A 107 -10.57 8.52 -11.40
CA LEU A 107 -11.54 8.19 -10.36
C LEU A 107 -11.42 6.73 -9.92
N GLU A 108 -11.24 5.81 -10.87
CA GLU A 108 -10.99 4.38 -10.60
C GLU A 108 -9.67 4.19 -9.85
N ASN A 109 -8.58 4.79 -10.33
CA ASN A 109 -7.27 4.75 -9.67
C ASN A 109 -7.33 5.31 -8.25
N LYS A 110 -8.00 6.46 -8.06
CA LYS A 110 -8.26 7.04 -6.73
C LYS A 110 -9.12 6.11 -5.86
N GLY A 111 -10.10 5.42 -6.45
CA GLY A 111 -10.94 4.43 -5.77
C GLY A 111 -10.14 3.23 -5.24
N ILE A 112 -9.34 2.61 -6.12
CA ILE A 112 -8.45 1.48 -5.79
C ILE A 112 -7.46 1.91 -4.69
N ARG A 113 -6.84 3.08 -4.83
CA ARG A 113 -5.89 3.62 -3.85
C ARG A 113 -6.55 3.83 -2.47
N ARG A 114 -7.77 4.35 -2.40
CA ARG A 114 -8.51 4.51 -1.13
C ARG A 114 -8.78 3.16 -0.45
N VAL A 115 -9.17 2.14 -1.21
CA VAL A 115 -9.40 0.79 -0.67
C VAL A 115 -8.10 0.19 -0.15
N PHE A 116 -7.01 0.34 -0.90
CA PHE A 116 -5.66 -0.05 -0.49
C PHE A 116 -5.25 0.61 0.82
N ILE A 117 -5.32 1.95 0.91
CA ILE A 117 -4.97 2.70 2.12
C ILE A 117 -5.80 2.20 3.32
N ARG A 118 -7.11 2.08 3.15
CA ARG A 118 -7.99 1.56 4.22
C ARG A 118 -7.52 0.19 4.70
N LYS A 119 -7.22 -0.73 3.78
CA LYS A 119 -6.77 -2.08 4.12
C LYS A 119 -5.44 -2.08 4.88
N VAL A 120 -4.47 -1.28 4.44
CA VAL A 120 -3.16 -1.15 5.09
C VAL A 120 -3.31 -0.65 6.53
N TYR A 121 -4.04 0.45 6.73
CA TYR A 121 -4.24 1.02 8.06
C TYR A 121 -5.12 0.14 8.97
N SER A 122 -6.11 -0.57 8.42
CA SER A 122 -6.89 -1.55 9.21
C SER A 122 -6.01 -2.69 9.72
N ILE A 123 -5.13 -3.23 8.86
CA ILE A 123 -4.17 -4.26 9.26
C ILE A 123 -3.23 -3.71 10.32
N LEU A 124 -2.64 -2.53 10.09
CA LEU A 124 -1.73 -1.87 11.03
C LEU A 124 -2.37 -1.70 12.42
N MET A 125 -3.62 -1.23 12.49
CA MET A 125 -4.33 -1.04 13.76
C MET A 125 -4.52 -2.37 14.52
N ILE A 126 -4.80 -3.47 13.81
CA ILE A 126 -4.88 -4.79 14.42
C ILE A 126 -3.50 -5.21 14.96
N GLN A 127 -2.43 -5.01 14.18
CA GLN A 127 -1.07 -5.36 14.60
C GLN A 127 -0.63 -4.61 15.86
N LEU A 128 -0.89 -3.29 15.90
CA LEU A 128 -0.61 -2.46 17.06
C LEU A 128 -1.45 -2.87 18.26
N THR A 129 -2.74 -3.15 18.07
CA THR A 129 -3.64 -3.60 19.16
C THR A 129 -3.15 -4.91 19.78
N ILE A 130 -2.74 -5.88 18.96
CA ILE A 130 -2.17 -7.15 19.45
C ILE A 130 -0.87 -6.89 20.23
N THR A 131 0.00 -6.04 19.70
CA THR A 131 1.29 -5.70 20.34
C THR A 131 1.06 -5.03 21.70
N PHE A 132 0.20 -4.01 21.77
CA PHE A 132 -0.13 -3.33 23.03
C PHE A 132 -0.85 -4.25 24.00
N GLY A 133 -1.72 -5.14 23.52
CA GLY A 133 -2.36 -6.17 24.34
C GLY A 133 -1.35 -7.09 25.00
N LEU A 134 -0.31 -7.53 24.28
CA LEU A 134 0.77 -8.34 24.84
C LEU A 134 1.64 -7.56 25.82
N ILE A 135 1.99 -6.31 25.53
CA ILE A 135 2.69 -5.43 26.49
C ILE A 135 1.89 -5.29 27.78
N ALA A 136 0.59 -5.00 27.67
CA ALA A 136 -0.31 -4.88 28.81
C ALA A 136 -0.38 -6.19 29.61
N LEU A 137 -0.52 -7.34 28.94
CA LEU A 137 -0.53 -8.65 29.56
C LEU A 137 0.71 -8.89 30.44
N PHE A 138 1.89 -8.51 29.96
CA PHE A 138 3.16 -8.69 30.67
C PHE A 138 3.30 -7.76 31.87
N HIS A 139 2.67 -6.58 31.83
CA HIS A 139 2.70 -5.63 32.95
C HIS A 139 1.63 -5.91 34.01
N PHE A 140 0.43 -6.33 33.62
CA PHE A 140 -0.69 -6.55 34.53
C PHE A 140 -0.73 -7.95 35.15
N ILE A 141 0.02 -8.92 34.62
CA ILE A 141 0.13 -10.27 35.19
C ILE A 141 1.55 -10.47 35.75
N PRO A 142 1.76 -10.34 37.08
CA PRO A 142 3.08 -10.47 37.70
C PRO A 142 3.77 -11.80 37.40
N ALA A 143 3.01 -12.90 37.39
CA ALA A 143 3.54 -14.24 37.09
C ALA A 143 4.19 -14.32 35.70
N ILE A 144 3.60 -13.65 34.69
CA ILE A 144 4.19 -13.58 33.35
C ILE A 144 5.45 -12.72 33.40
N ARG A 145 5.39 -11.54 34.04
CA ARG A 145 6.53 -10.61 34.19
C ARG A 145 7.74 -11.27 34.84
N GLU A 146 7.53 -12.04 35.91
CA GLU A 146 8.58 -12.74 36.63
C GLU A 146 9.16 -13.89 35.80
N TYR A 147 8.29 -14.68 35.15
CA TYR A 147 8.73 -15.76 34.26
C TYR A 147 9.59 -15.24 33.10
N VAL A 148 9.21 -14.12 32.48
CA VAL A 148 9.96 -13.57 31.34
C VAL A 148 11.29 -12.94 31.73
N ARG A 149 11.43 -12.50 32.98
CA ARG A 149 12.70 -12.03 33.57
C ARG A 149 13.59 -13.19 34.03
N SER A 150 13.05 -14.40 34.16
CA SER A 150 13.81 -15.59 34.55
C SER A 150 14.81 -16.01 33.45
N PRO A 151 15.84 -16.82 33.79
CA PRO A 151 16.75 -17.40 32.80
C PRO A 151 16.04 -18.15 31.67
N ASP A 152 14.93 -18.83 31.98
CA ASP A 152 14.15 -19.62 31.01
C ASP A 152 13.39 -18.71 30.03
N GLY A 153 12.89 -17.57 30.51
CA GLY A 153 12.22 -16.56 29.68
C GLY A 153 13.11 -16.00 28.56
N ARG A 154 14.43 -15.95 28.76
CA ARG A 154 15.38 -15.50 27.71
C ARG A 154 15.40 -16.41 26.49
N TRP A 155 15.22 -17.72 26.64
CA TRP A 155 15.16 -18.64 25.50
C TRP A 155 13.95 -18.37 24.61
N LEU A 156 12.82 -18.01 25.21
CA LEU A 156 11.61 -17.64 24.46
C LEU A 156 11.79 -16.31 23.71
N TYR A 157 12.53 -15.35 24.27
CA TYR A 157 12.92 -14.14 23.53
C TYR A 157 13.70 -14.50 22.27
N PHE A 158 14.77 -15.28 22.37
CA PHE A 158 15.55 -15.67 21.18
C PHE A 158 14.72 -16.48 20.18
N THR A 159 13.84 -17.36 20.66
CA THR A 159 12.92 -18.13 19.80
C THR A 159 11.98 -17.19 19.04
N SER A 160 11.35 -16.22 19.73
CA SER A 160 10.50 -15.22 19.09
C SER A 160 11.25 -14.37 18.06
N TYR A 161 12.51 -14.03 18.34
CA TYR A 161 13.36 -13.29 17.42
C TYR A 161 13.67 -14.07 16.14
N VAL A 162 14.01 -15.36 16.25
CA VAL A 162 14.24 -16.23 15.09
C VAL A 162 12.96 -16.38 14.26
N VAL A 163 11.81 -16.61 14.92
CA VAL A 163 10.51 -16.69 14.24
C VAL A 163 10.18 -15.39 13.51
N PHE A 164 10.40 -14.25 14.16
CA PHE A 164 10.21 -12.93 13.57
C PHE A 164 11.09 -12.74 12.33
N ILE A 165 12.40 -13.03 12.42
CA ILE A 165 13.34 -12.88 11.30
C ILE A 165 12.95 -13.76 10.11
N VAL A 166 12.67 -15.05 10.35
CA VAL A 166 12.29 -15.99 9.29
C VAL A 166 10.99 -15.55 8.60
N THR A 167 9.98 -15.14 9.38
CA THR A 167 8.70 -14.69 8.81
C THR A 167 8.82 -13.33 8.10
N TYR A 168 9.63 -12.41 8.63
CA TYR A 168 9.94 -11.14 8.00
C TYR A 168 10.57 -11.34 6.62
N PHE A 169 11.64 -12.14 6.52
CA PHE A 169 12.28 -12.44 5.24
C PHE A 169 11.34 -13.21 4.29
N ALA A 170 10.51 -14.12 4.81
CA ALA A 170 9.52 -14.80 3.98
C ALA A 170 8.54 -13.80 3.33
N LEU A 171 8.08 -12.78 4.06
CA LEU A 171 7.17 -11.77 3.54
C LEU A 171 7.86 -10.75 2.62
N VAL A 172 9.10 -10.35 2.92
CA VAL A 172 9.83 -9.33 2.14
C VAL A 172 10.45 -9.92 0.87
N CYS A 173 11.05 -11.11 0.94
CA CYS A 173 11.77 -11.70 -0.18
C CYS A 173 10.88 -12.54 -1.12
N SER A 174 9.73 -13.04 -0.63
CA SER A 174 8.82 -13.84 -1.45
C SER A 174 7.51 -13.11 -1.73
N LYS A 175 7.42 -12.50 -2.92
CA LYS A 175 6.17 -11.88 -3.40
C LYS A 175 5.00 -12.86 -3.44
N ASN A 176 5.26 -14.12 -3.78
CA ASN A 176 4.24 -15.17 -3.74
C ASN A 176 3.70 -15.37 -2.32
N ALA A 177 4.59 -15.38 -1.32
CA ALA A 177 4.17 -15.51 0.08
C ALA A 177 3.36 -14.30 0.56
N ALA A 178 3.77 -13.09 0.18
CA ALA A 178 3.09 -11.85 0.57
C ALA A 178 1.74 -11.63 -0.12
N ARG A 179 1.54 -12.18 -1.33
CA ARG A 179 0.31 -11.95 -2.12
C ARG A 179 -0.69 -13.11 -2.04
N LYS A 180 -0.25 -14.33 -1.72
CA LYS A 180 -1.12 -15.52 -1.73
C LYS A 180 -1.94 -15.63 -0.44
N PHE A 181 -3.27 -15.53 -0.58
CA PHE A 181 -4.21 -15.88 0.49
C PHE A 181 -4.31 -17.42 0.66
N PRO A 182 -4.45 -17.95 1.89
CA PRO A 182 -4.44 -17.27 3.19
C PRO A 182 -3.03 -17.12 3.80
N LEU A 183 -2.00 -17.58 3.10
CA LEU A 183 -0.64 -17.69 3.63
C LEU A 183 -0.07 -16.33 4.05
N ASN A 184 -0.36 -15.27 3.31
CA ASN A 184 0.07 -13.91 3.66
C ASN A 184 -0.44 -13.45 5.03
N LEU A 185 -1.70 -13.72 5.37
CA LEU A 185 -2.30 -13.38 6.67
C LEU A 185 -1.76 -14.25 7.79
N ILE A 186 -1.52 -15.54 7.53
CA ILE A 186 -0.92 -16.45 8.51
C ILE A 186 0.49 -15.99 8.87
N LEU A 187 1.33 -15.73 7.86
CA LEU A 187 2.69 -15.22 8.09
C LEU A 187 2.67 -13.87 8.81
N LEU A 188 1.76 -12.97 8.43
CA LEU A 188 1.62 -11.67 9.09
C LEU A 188 1.19 -11.82 10.57
N ALA A 189 0.28 -12.74 10.87
CA ALA A 189 -0.13 -13.02 12.25
C ALA A 189 1.02 -13.58 13.09
N ILE A 190 1.79 -14.54 12.54
CA ILE A 190 2.99 -15.08 13.22
C ILE A 190 4.03 -13.99 13.45
N LEU A 191 4.28 -13.13 12.46
CA LEU A 191 5.20 -12.00 12.58
C LEU A 191 4.74 -11.02 13.66
N THR A 192 3.44 -10.69 13.69
CA THR A 192 2.88 -9.76 14.67
C THR A 192 2.93 -10.32 16.10
N LEU A 193 2.60 -11.61 16.28
CA LEU A 193 2.66 -12.26 17.59
C LEU A 193 4.10 -12.41 18.10
N SER A 194 5.04 -12.77 17.22
CA SER A 194 6.46 -12.85 17.59
C SER A 194 7.05 -11.49 17.95
N MET A 195 6.77 -10.44 17.15
CA MET A 195 7.19 -9.07 17.46
C MET A 195 6.52 -8.55 18.73
N GLY A 196 5.22 -8.78 18.90
CA GLY A 196 4.47 -8.38 20.09
C GLY A 196 4.96 -9.06 21.36
N TYR A 197 5.32 -10.35 21.30
CA TYR A 197 5.97 -11.06 22.40
C TYR A 197 7.32 -10.42 22.73
N MET A 198 8.17 -10.19 21.72
CA MET A 198 9.47 -9.55 21.91
C MET A 198 9.35 -8.16 22.54
N MET A 199 8.35 -7.38 22.12
CA MET A 199 8.06 -6.06 22.69
C MET A 199 7.55 -6.14 24.14
N GLY A 200 6.69 -7.13 24.44
CA GLY A 200 6.27 -7.45 25.80
C GLY A 200 7.45 -7.79 26.71
N MET A 201 8.37 -8.65 26.23
CA MET A 201 9.60 -9.00 26.96
C MET A 201 10.47 -7.77 27.24
N ILE A 202 10.71 -6.93 26.22
CA ILE A 202 11.57 -5.74 26.38
C ILE A 202 10.93 -4.75 27.35
N SER A 203 9.64 -4.46 27.19
CA SER A 203 8.90 -3.53 28.06
C SER A 203 8.84 -4.01 29.51
N ALA A 204 8.83 -5.33 29.74
CA ALA A 204 8.87 -5.90 31.08
C ALA A 204 10.13 -5.50 31.88
N TYR A 205 11.22 -5.01 31.28
CA TYR A 205 12.41 -4.47 31.98
C TYR A 205 12.33 -2.97 32.30
N TYR A 206 11.25 -2.31 31.91
CA TYR A 206 11.00 -0.91 32.21
C TYR A 206 9.87 -0.77 33.22
N LYS A 207 9.83 0.38 33.90
CA LYS A 207 8.70 0.76 34.73
C LYS A 207 7.46 1.00 33.87
N ILE A 208 6.29 0.61 34.38
CA ILE A 208 5.02 0.80 33.66
C ILE A 208 4.75 2.27 33.31
N GLU A 209 5.11 3.20 34.20
CA GLU A 209 4.99 4.64 33.96
C GLU A 209 5.78 5.08 32.71
N SER A 210 7.04 4.65 32.59
CA SER A 210 7.87 4.93 31.41
C SER A 210 7.30 4.30 30.15
N VAL A 211 6.75 3.08 30.25
CA VAL A 211 6.14 2.38 29.11
C VAL A 211 4.91 3.14 28.62
N LEU A 212 4.00 3.55 29.52
CA LEU A 212 2.80 4.31 29.17
C LEU A 212 3.14 5.68 28.56
N ILE A 213 4.13 6.39 29.11
CA ILE A 213 4.64 7.64 28.53
C ILE A 213 5.17 7.39 27.12
N ALA A 214 5.97 6.34 26.92
CA ALA A 214 6.53 6.03 25.60
C ALA A 214 5.44 5.66 24.58
N VAL A 215 4.41 4.92 24.98
CA VAL A 215 3.24 4.64 24.13
C VAL A 215 2.53 5.94 23.74
N GLY A 216 2.29 6.84 24.70
CA GLY A 216 1.63 8.13 24.45
C GLY A 216 2.40 9.02 23.47
N ILE A 217 3.72 9.17 23.68
CA ILE A 217 4.57 9.97 22.79
C ILE A 217 4.65 9.32 21.40
N THR A 218 4.78 7.99 21.31
CA THR A 218 4.80 7.29 20.02
C THR A 218 3.51 7.51 19.26
N ALA A 219 2.35 7.36 19.91
CA ALA A 219 1.06 7.60 19.28
C ALA A 219 0.94 9.04 18.76
N PHE A 220 1.37 10.02 19.56
CA PHE A 220 1.38 11.43 19.16
C PHE A 220 2.29 11.69 17.95
N VAL A 221 3.53 11.21 17.98
CA VAL A 221 4.50 11.35 16.87
C VAL A 221 3.98 10.67 15.61
N CYS A 222 3.54 9.42 15.71
CA CYS A 222 3.08 8.65 14.56
C CYS A 222 1.83 9.25 13.91
N LEU A 223 0.86 9.70 14.72
CA LEU A 223 -0.32 10.41 14.21
C LEU A 223 0.05 11.74 13.58
N GLY A 224 0.91 12.53 14.24
CA GLY A 224 1.36 13.83 13.73
C GLY A 224 2.09 13.70 12.39
N VAL A 225 3.04 12.78 12.29
CA VAL A 225 3.78 12.48 11.05
C VAL A 225 2.84 11.98 9.96
N THR A 226 1.94 11.05 10.28
CA THR A 226 0.98 10.49 9.31
C THR A 226 0.08 11.59 8.75
N LEU A 227 -0.51 12.44 9.61
CA LEU A 227 -1.36 13.56 9.20
C LEU A 227 -0.60 14.60 8.39
N PHE A 228 0.65 14.89 8.76
CA PHE A 228 1.53 15.78 8.02
C PHE A 228 1.84 15.21 6.62
N SER A 229 2.14 13.91 6.51
CA SER A 229 2.43 13.24 5.24
C SER A 229 1.24 13.22 4.28
N PHE A 230 0.00 13.16 4.79
CA PHE A 230 -1.21 13.29 3.97
C PHE A 230 -1.39 14.69 3.37
N GLN A 231 -0.93 15.74 4.06
CA GLN A 231 -1.20 17.13 3.69
C GLN A 231 -0.04 17.79 2.94
N THR A 232 1.18 17.31 3.16
CA THR A 232 2.38 17.98 2.68
C THR A 232 2.58 17.83 1.18
N LYS A 233 2.92 18.95 0.52
CA LYS A 233 3.27 18.97 -0.90
C LYS A 233 4.70 18.46 -1.14
N TYR A 234 5.57 18.53 -0.14
CA TYR A 234 6.94 18.02 -0.24
C TYR A 234 6.96 16.51 -0.50
N ASP A 235 7.86 16.08 -1.37
CA ASP A 235 8.05 14.68 -1.74
C ASP A 235 9.25 14.10 -0.99
N PHE A 236 8.99 13.46 0.16
CA PHE A 236 10.01 12.77 0.94
C PHE A 236 10.47 11.46 0.27
N THR A 237 9.67 10.88 -0.62
CA THR A 237 10.04 9.63 -1.33
C THR A 237 11.28 9.82 -2.21
N SER A 238 11.56 11.05 -2.65
CA SER A 238 12.79 11.39 -3.37
C SER A 238 14.07 11.31 -2.50
N CYS A 239 13.94 11.28 -1.17
CA CYS A 239 15.06 11.27 -0.23
C CYS A 239 15.44 9.86 0.25
N ILE A 240 14.89 8.78 -0.33
CA ILE A 240 15.18 7.39 0.08
C ILE A 240 16.69 7.09 0.09
N GLY A 241 17.46 7.60 -0.89
CA GLY A 241 18.91 7.43 -0.93
C GLY A 241 19.64 8.09 0.25
N VAL A 242 19.16 9.25 0.71
CA VAL A 242 19.70 9.93 1.90
C VAL A 242 19.37 9.14 3.16
N LEU A 243 18.14 8.61 3.25
CA LEU A 243 17.74 7.77 4.38
C LEU A 243 18.57 6.50 4.49
N LEU A 244 18.96 5.88 3.37
CA LEU A 244 19.89 4.74 3.37
C LEU A 244 21.23 5.12 4.01
N VAL A 245 21.81 6.25 3.63
CA VAL A 245 23.09 6.73 4.20
C VAL A 245 22.95 7.03 5.69
N MET A 246 21.86 7.68 6.10
CA MET A 246 21.57 7.96 7.51
C MET A 246 21.42 6.67 8.33
N THR A 247 20.76 5.65 7.80
CA THR A 247 20.64 4.34 8.44
C THR A 247 22.00 3.64 8.58
N LEU A 248 22.85 3.70 7.56
CA LEU A 248 24.21 3.13 7.64
C LEU A 248 25.07 3.87 8.67
N ALA A 249 24.96 5.20 8.76
CA ALA A 249 25.63 6.00 9.76
C ALA A 249 25.14 5.66 11.18
N LEU A 250 23.82 5.54 11.36
CA LEU A 250 23.22 5.14 12.64
C LEU A 250 23.65 3.73 13.03
N LEU A 251 23.70 2.78 12.08
CA LEU A 251 24.18 1.42 12.31
C LEU A 251 25.63 1.41 12.80
N ALA A 252 26.53 2.15 12.13
CA ALA A 252 27.92 2.29 12.55
C ALA A 252 28.04 2.90 13.96
N PHE A 253 27.24 3.93 14.26
CA PHE A 253 27.20 4.53 15.60
C PHE A 253 26.67 3.55 16.66
N GLY A 254 25.68 2.72 16.30
CA GLY A 254 25.17 1.65 17.16
C GLY A 254 26.24 0.63 17.52
N ILE A 255 27.09 0.23 16.55
CA ILE A 255 28.24 -0.66 16.79
C ILE A 255 29.21 -0.03 17.79
N VAL A 256 29.53 1.27 17.65
CA VAL A 256 30.38 1.99 18.61
C VAL A 256 29.75 2.00 20.00
N CYS A 257 28.43 2.24 20.11
CA CYS A 257 27.73 2.26 21.40
C CYS A 257 27.87 0.94 22.17
N ILE A 258 27.90 -0.22 21.48
CA ILE A 258 28.11 -1.55 22.09
C ILE A 258 29.40 -1.60 22.90
N PHE A 259 30.48 -1.00 22.40
CA PHE A 259 31.80 -1.04 23.05
C PHE A 259 32.00 0.09 24.08
N THR A 260 31.24 1.19 23.97
CA THR A 260 31.52 2.41 24.73
C THR A 260 30.75 2.48 26.06
N TYR A 261 29.71 1.65 26.25
CA TYR A 261 28.90 1.51 27.49
C TYR A 261 28.44 2.83 28.14
N SER A 262 28.40 3.94 27.39
CA SER A 262 28.07 5.26 27.91
C SER A 262 26.57 5.55 27.78
N ARG A 263 25.92 5.84 28.91
CA ARG A 263 24.49 6.19 28.95
C ARG A 263 24.16 7.38 28.05
N LEU A 264 25.03 8.39 28.01
CA LEU A 264 24.84 9.59 27.18
C LEU A 264 24.84 9.23 25.69
N LEU A 265 25.76 8.35 25.25
CA LEU A 265 25.79 7.90 23.86
C LEU A 265 24.54 7.12 23.48
N TYR A 266 24.05 6.24 24.36
CA TYR A 266 22.79 5.53 24.13
C TYR A 266 21.59 6.46 24.04
N THR A 267 21.53 7.53 24.86
CA THR A 267 20.47 8.54 24.77
C THR A 267 20.54 9.30 23.44
N ILE A 268 21.73 9.73 23.00
CA ILE A 268 21.89 10.39 21.69
C ILE A 268 21.48 9.43 20.56
N TYR A 269 21.96 8.18 20.60
CA TYR A 269 21.62 7.14 19.65
C TYR A 269 20.10 6.94 19.54
N ALA A 270 19.41 6.87 20.68
CA ALA A 270 17.97 6.72 20.70
C ALA A 270 17.24 7.96 20.15
N GLY A 271 17.72 9.17 20.45
CA GLY A 271 17.17 10.41 19.88
C GLY A 271 17.31 10.45 18.36
N LEU A 272 18.49 10.13 17.83
CA LEU A 272 18.74 10.07 16.39
C LEU A 272 17.89 8.97 15.72
N GLY A 273 17.78 7.80 16.35
CA GLY A 273 16.92 6.71 15.88
C GLY A 273 15.45 7.10 15.81
N ALA A 274 14.91 7.73 16.86
CA ALA A 274 13.52 8.18 16.90
C ALA A 274 13.22 9.19 15.77
N VAL A 275 14.11 10.15 15.54
CA VAL A 275 13.97 11.13 14.45
C VAL A 275 14.05 10.43 13.08
N LEU A 276 15.04 9.56 12.87
CA LEU A 276 15.23 8.87 11.60
C LEU A 276 14.02 8.00 11.23
N PHE A 277 13.52 7.18 12.16
CA PHE A 277 12.36 6.34 11.93
C PHE A 277 11.05 7.15 11.80
N SER A 278 10.97 8.33 12.41
CA SER A 278 9.86 9.26 12.14
C SER A 278 9.88 9.77 10.69
N ILE A 279 11.07 9.97 10.10
CA ILE A 279 11.19 10.35 8.68
C ILE A 279 10.88 9.13 7.78
N PHE A 280 11.30 7.91 8.16
CA PHE A 280 10.87 6.69 7.45
C PHE A 280 9.36 6.55 7.44
N LEU A 281 8.70 6.75 8.60
CA LEU A 281 7.24 6.71 8.68
C LEU A 281 6.60 7.74 7.73
N ALA A 282 7.21 8.93 7.61
CA ALA A 282 6.74 9.95 6.68
C ALA A 282 6.86 9.49 5.22
N VAL A 283 8.00 8.91 4.83
CA VAL A 283 8.26 8.36 3.49
C VAL A 283 7.33 7.20 3.18
N ASP A 284 7.21 6.24 4.08
CA ASP A 284 6.40 5.03 3.89
C ASP A 284 4.91 5.38 3.79
N THR A 285 4.45 6.34 4.59
CA THR A 285 3.12 6.91 4.45
C THR A 285 2.91 7.52 3.06
N GLN A 286 3.88 8.27 2.53
CA GLN A 286 3.80 8.84 1.18
C GLN A 286 3.85 7.78 0.07
N LEU A 287 4.65 6.72 0.23
CA LEU A 287 4.67 5.58 -0.70
C LEU A 287 3.30 4.88 -0.77
N ILE A 288 2.57 4.85 0.35
CA ILE A 288 1.25 4.23 0.46
C ILE A 288 0.16 5.12 -0.13
N ILE A 289 0.20 6.43 0.13
CA ILE A 289 -0.75 7.41 -0.41
C ILE A 289 -0.64 7.49 -1.94
N GLY A 290 0.59 7.41 -2.46
CA GLY A 290 0.87 7.58 -3.88
C GLY A 290 0.79 9.04 -4.33
N GLY A 291 0.93 9.25 -5.63
CA GLY A 291 0.94 10.61 -6.22
C GLY A 291 2.25 11.40 -5.99
N LYS A 292 3.33 10.70 -5.63
CA LYS A 292 4.70 11.21 -5.52
C LYS A 292 5.62 10.46 -6.50
N ARG A 293 6.93 10.71 -6.46
CA ARG A 293 7.89 10.07 -7.38
C ARG A 293 7.91 8.55 -7.28
N TYR A 294 7.75 8.00 -6.07
CA TYR A 294 7.64 6.57 -5.83
C TYR A 294 6.31 6.24 -5.16
N GLU A 295 5.70 5.12 -5.54
CA GLU A 295 4.49 4.60 -4.91
C GLU A 295 4.49 3.08 -4.88
N ILE A 296 3.85 2.51 -3.86
CA ILE A 296 3.66 1.06 -3.73
C ILE A 296 2.43 0.63 -4.53
N SER A 297 2.53 -0.56 -5.16
CA SER A 297 1.38 -1.18 -5.85
C SER A 297 0.27 -1.52 -4.86
N ALA A 298 -0.98 -1.29 -5.26
CA ALA A 298 -2.15 -1.57 -4.42
C ALA A 298 -2.29 -3.06 -4.01
N GLU A 299 -1.62 -3.97 -4.73
CA GLU A 299 -1.56 -5.39 -4.38
C GLU A 299 -0.70 -5.66 -3.14
N ASP A 300 0.31 -4.83 -2.87
CA ASP A 300 1.35 -5.04 -1.86
C ASP A 300 0.97 -4.49 -0.47
N HIS A 301 -0.32 -4.58 -0.11
CA HIS A 301 -0.87 -4.08 1.16
C HIS A 301 -0.26 -4.73 2.41
N ILE A 302 0.19 -5.99 2.33
CA ILE A 302 0.87 -6.70 3.43
C ILE A 302 2.26 -6.12 3.67
N PHE A 303 3.00 -5.83 2.58
CA PHE A 303 4.31 -5.21 2.68
C PHE A 303 4.19 -3.77 3.19
N ALA A 304 3.23 -3.01 2.68
CA ALA A 304 2.94 -1.66 3.16
C ALA A 304 2.58 -1.62 4.66
N SER A 305 1.74 -2.55 5.14
CA SER A 305 1.42 -2.63 6.58
C SER A 305 2.65 -3.02 7.41
N LEU A 306 3.49 -3.91 6.90
CA LEU A 306 4.72 -4.33 7.56
C LEU A 306 5.69 -3.16 7.73
N MET A 307 5.89 -2.33 6.70
CA MET A 307 6.76 -1.15 6.76
C MET A 307 6.30 -0.17 7.86
N LEU A 308 5.03 0.26 7.82
CA LEU A 308 4.48 1.16 8.85
C LEU A 308 4.56 0.55 10.26
N TYR A 309 4.28 -0.75 10.39
CA TYR A 309 4.35 -1.44 11.68
C TYR A 309 5.78 -1.42 12.25
N MET A 310 6.78 -1.74 11.42
CA MET A 310 8.17 -1.73 11.84
C MET A 310 8.65 -0.34 12.25
N ASP A 311 8.26 0.71 11.51
CA ASP A 311 8.60 2.08 11.86
C ASP A 311 8.03 2.47 13.23
N ILE A 312 6.74 2.21 13.46
CA ILE A 312 6.07 2.56 14.71
C ILE A 312 6.70 1.81 15.90
N ILE A 313 7.01 0.51 15.76
CA ILE A 313 7.65 -0.24 16.84
C ILE A 313 9.09 0.26 17.11
N ASN A 314 9.85 0.62 16.07
CA ASN A 314 11.18 1.20 16.27
C ASN A 314 11.11 2.57 16.94
N ILE A 315 10.20 3.45 16.53
CA ILE A 315 9.95 4.74 17.19
C ILE A 315 9.62 4.50 18.67
N PHE A 316 8.75 3.54 18.98
CA PHE A 316 8.41 3.17 20.36
C PHE A 316 9.63 2.71 21.16
N LEU A 317 10.46 1.81 20.62
CA LEU A 317 11.67 1.32 21.29
C LEU A 317 12.67 2.45 21.58
N TYR A 318 12.85 3.38 20.64
CA TYR A 318 13.73 4.52 20.84
C TYR A 318 13.20 5.49 21.88
N ILE A 319 11.91 5.82 21.84
CA ILE A 319 11.26 6.67 22.86
C ILE A 319 11.32 5.98 24.23
N LEU A 320 11.05 4.68 24.30
CA LEU A 320 11.16 3.91 25.54
C LEU A 320 12.59 3.93 26.09
N THR A 321 13.61 3.93 25.23
CA THR A 321 15.01 4.05 25.65
C THR A 321 15.33 5.46 26.19
N LEU A 322 14.73 6.52 25.61
CA LEU A 322 14.92 7.91 26.04
C LEU A 322 14.28 8.19 27.40
N PHE A 323 13.04 7.73 27.60
CA PHE A 323 12.23 8.00 28.80
C PHE A 323 12.16 6.83 29.78
N GLY A 324 12.90 5.77 29.50
CA GLY A 324 12.89 4.53 30.26
C GLY A 324 13.67 4.62 31.56
N GLY A 325 12.96 4.56 32.68
CA GLY A 325 13.54 4.10 33.94
C GLY A 325 13.66 2.58 33.91
N ARG A 326 14.87 2.05 33.71
CA ARG A 326 15.12 0.59 33.80
C ARG A 326 14.98 0.15 35.26
N GLU A 327 14.32 -0.99 35.48
CA GLU A 327 14.25 -1.65 36.79
C GLU A 327 15.43 -2.60 37.01
#